data_AF-A0A0S1RSM8-F1
#
_entry.id   AF-A0A0S1RSM8-F1
#
_cell.length_a   1.000
_cell.length_b   1.000
_cell.length_c   1.000
_cell.angle_alpha   90.00
_cell.angle_beta   90.00
_cell.angle_gamma   90.00
#
_symmetry.space_group_name_H-M   'P 1'
#
loop_
_entity.id
_entity.type
_entity.pdbx_description
1 polymer ?
#
loop_
_entity_poly.entity_id
_entity_poly.type
_entity_poly.pdbx_seq_one_letter_code
_entity_poly.pdbx_strand_id
1 'polypeptide(L)'
;QEFQGCNVLQTKQQAMPNQGVWDMRGKQFFTGVEIRVWAIACFAPQRTVREDALRNFTQQLQKISNDAGMPIIGQPCFCKYATGPDQVEPMFRYLKNSFQALQLVVVVLPGKTPVYAEVKRVGDTVLGMATQCVQAKNVNKTSPQTLSNLCLKINVKLGGINSILVPSIRPKVFNEPVIFLGADVTHPPAGDNKKPSIAAVVGSMDAHPSRYAATVRVQQHRQEIIQELSSMVRELLIMFYKSTGGYKPHRIILYRDGVSEGQFLHVLQHELTAIREACIKLEGDYKPGITFIVVQKRHHTRLFCADKKEQSGKSGNIPAGTTVDVGITHPTEFDFYLCSHQGIQGTSRPSHYHVLWDDNHFDSDELQCLTYQLCHTYVRCTRSVSIPAPAYYAHLVAFRARY
;
A
#
# COMPACT_ATOMS: atom_id res chain seq x y z
N GLN A 1 6.02 9.32 -27.50
CA GLN A 1 6.85 8.12 -27.67
C GLN A 1 6.77 7.35 -26.37
N GLU A 2 6.26 6.12 -26.42
CA GLU A 2 5.88 5.35 -25.24
C GLU A 2 7.07 5.09 -24.30
N PHE A 3 6.80 5.18 -23.00
CA PHE A 3 7.67 4.76 -21.89
C PHE A 3 7.87 3.24 -21.87
N GLN A 4 8.36 2.65 -22.96
CA GLN A 4 8.62 1.21 -23.07
C GLN A 4 10.12 0.95 -23.24
N GLY A 5 10.80 0.85 -22.11
CA GLY A 5 12.15 0.29 -22.02
C GLY A 5 12.14 -0.97 -21.15
N CYS A 6 11.52 -2.05 -21.63
CA CYS A 6 11.93 -3.44 -21.34
C CYS A 6 11.07 -4.42 -22.17
N ASN A 7 11.63 -4.94 -23.25
CA ASN A 7 11.08 -6.07 -23.99
C ASN A 7 11.18 -7.33 -23.13
N VAL A 8 10.12 -7.63 -22.38
CA VAL A 8 9.88 -8.96 -21.82
C VAL A 8 8.59 -9.49 -22.44
N LEU A 9 8.77 -10.43 -23.37
CA LEU A 9 7.71 -11.27 -23.94
C LEU A 9 7.12 -12.16 -22.82
N GLN A 10 6.29 -11.58 -21.96
CA GLN A 10 5.41 -12.34 -21.08
C GLN A 10 3.99 -12.24 -21.64
N THR A 11 3.33 -13.39 -21.78
CA THR A 11 1.89 -13.48 -22.05
C THR A 11 1.12 -12.78 -20.92
N LYS A 12 0.84 -11.48 -21.08
CA LYS A 12 0.16 -10.65 -20.07
C LYS A 12 -1.31 -11.00 -20.03
N GLN A 13 -1.67 -11.94 -19.16
CA GLN A 13 -3.07 -12.30 -18.92
C GLN A 13 -3.80 -11.15 -18.21
N GLN A 14 -4.95 -10.74 -18.75
CA GLN A 14 -5.80 -9.73 -18.15
C GLN A 14 -6.74 -10.36 -17.12
N ALA A 15 -6.85 -9.74 -15.95
CA ALA A 15 -7.89 -10.05 -14.97
C ALA A 15 -9.02 -9.04 -15.10
N MET A 16 -10.27 -9.51 -15.14
CA MET A 16 -11.45 -8.67 -15.04
C MET A 16 -12.00 -8.76 -13.62
N PRO A 17 -11.99 -7.65 -12.84
CA PRO A 17 -12.67 -7.61 -11.56
C PRO A 17 -14.16 -7.90 -11.72
N ASN A 18 -14.70 -8.80 -10.91
CA ASN A 18 -16.13 -9.03 -10.78
C ASN A 18 -16.57 -8.59 -9.39
N GLN A 19 -17.48 -7.61 -9.30
CA GLN A 19 -17.92 -7.01 -8.04
C GLN A 19 -16.75 -6.60 -7.11
N GLY A 20 -15.68 -6.04 -7.68
CA GLY A 20 -14.50 -5.60 -6.94
C GLY A 20 -13.55 -6.71 -6.49
N VAL A 21 -13.64 -7.93 -7.04
CA VAL A 21 -12.77 -9.08 -6.71
C VAL A 21 -12.24 -9.73 -7.97
N TRP A 22 -10.98 -10.15 -7.94
CA TRP A 22 -10.38 -11.04 -8.95
C TRP A 22 -9.46 -12.06 -8.26
N ASP A 23 -8.83 -12.95 -9.03
CA ASP A 23 -7.85 -13.89 -8.52
C ASP A 23 -6.64 -14.03 -9.43
N MET A 24 -5.56 -14.59 -8.87
CA MET A 24 -4.31 -14.91 -9.57
C MET A 24 -4.29 -16.32 -10.17
N ARG A 25 -5.41 -17.07 -10.21
CA ARG A 25 -5.39 -18.43 -10.77
C ARG A 25 -5.08 -18.35 -12.25
N GLY A 26 -4.10 -19.16 -12.69
CA GLY A 26 -3.59 -19.18 -14.05
C GLY A 26 -2.69 -17.99 -14.43
N LYS A 27 -2.52 -16.99 -13.55
CA LYS A 27 -1.84 -15.72 -13.83
C LYS A 27 -0.53 -15.61 -13.08
N GLN A 28 0.44 -14.94 -13.69
CA GLN A 28 1.73 -14.61 -13.08
C GLN A 28 1.80 -13.12 -12.73
N PHE A 29 2.72 -12.75 -11.84
CA PHE A 29 3.01 -11.36 -11.55
C PHE A 29 3.57 -10.65 -12.78
N PHE A 30 3.23 -9.36 -12.93
CA PHE A 30 3.74 -8.52 -14.01
C PHE A 30 5.27 -8.43 -14.02
N THR A 31 5.87 -8.39 -12.84
CA THR A 31 7.32 -8.51 -12.64
C THR A 31 7.53 -9.32 -11.36
N GLY A 32 7.76 -10.62 -11.52
CA GLY A 32 8.07 -11.51 -10.42
C GLY A 32 9.57 -11.50 -10.11
N VAL A 33 9.91 -11.46 -8.83
CA VAL A 33 11.30 -11.55 -8.35
C VAL A 33 11.70 -13.01 -8.21
N GLU A 34 12.87 -13.37 -8.76
CA GLU A 34 13.50 -14.65 -8.46
C GLU A 34 14.20 -14.61 -7.10
N ILE A 35 13.84 -15.53 -6.20
CA ILE A 35 14.40 -15.62 -4.85
C ILE A 35 15.37 -16.81 -4.79
N ARG A 36 16.67 -16.52 -4.70
CA ARG A 36 17.77 -17.50 -4.66
C ARG A 36 18.35 -17.70 -3.27
N VAL A 37 18.49 -16.63 -2.49
CA VAL A 37 19.09 -16.68 -1.15
C VAL A 37 18.10 -16.14 -0.13
N TRP A 38 17.57 -17.03 0.69
CA TRP A 38 16.54 -16.71 1.68
C TRP A 38 16.69 -17.60 2.92
N ALA A 39 16.16 -17.13 4.05
CA ALA A 39 16.29 -17.80 5.34
C ALA A 39 14.93 -17.94 6.05
N ILE A 40 14.83 -18.91 6.95
CA ILE A 40 13.73 -19.08 7.90
C ILE A 40 14.25 -18.90 9.33
N ALA A 41 13.64 -17.99 10.07
CA ALA A 41 13.84 -17.83 11.51
C ALA A 41 12.54 -18.19 12.24
N CYS A 42 12.51 -19.32 12.96
CA CYS A 42 11.31 -19.80 13.65
C CYS A 42 11.35 -19.43 15.14
N PHE A 43 10.56 -18.42 15.52
CA PHE A 43 10.37 -18.01 16.92
C PHE A 43 9.19 -18.72 17.60
N ALA A 44 8.53 -19.65 16.90
CA ALA A 44 7.58 -20.56 17.52
C ALA A 44 8.32 -21.77 18.11
N PRO A 45 7.92 -22.29 19.29
CA PRO A 45 8.53 -23.47 19.88
C PRO A 45 8.49 -24.67 18.92
N GLN A 46 9.56 -25.46 18.87
CA GLN A 46 9.67 -26.63 17.97
C GLN A 46 8.54 -27.66 18.19
N ARG A 47 8.04 -27.79 19.42
CA ARG A 47 6.86 -28.62 19.72
C ARG A 47 5.57 -28.15 19.02
N THR A 48 5.46 -26.85 18.76
CA THR A 48 4.30 -26.21 18.13
C THR A 48 4.44 -26.15 16.62
N VAL A 49 5.64 -25.88 16.12
CA VAL A 49 5.97 -25.90 14.69
C VAL A 49 7.14 -26.86 14.51
N ARG A 50 6.84 -28.10 14.12
CA ARG A 50 7.85 -29.14 13.89
C ARG A 50 8.60 -28.88 12.58
N GLU A 51 9.77 -29.49 12.44
CA GLU A 51 10.59 -29.35 11.23
C GLU A 51 9.86 -29.83 9.96
N ASP A 52 9.06 -30.90 10.06
CA ASP A 52 8.23 -31.38 8.95
C ASP A 52 7.18 -30.34 8.52
N ALA A 53 6.64 -29.57 9.47
CA ALA A 53 5.71 -28.49 9.15
C ALA A 53 6.40 -27.35 8.41
N LEU A 54 7.64 -26.99 8.80
CA LEU A 54 8.46 -26.01 8.08
C LEU A 54 8.81 -26.48 6.67
N ARG A 55 9.12 -27.78 6.51
CA ARG A 55 9.43 -28.40 5.21
C ARG A 55 8.22 -28.40 4.29
N ASN A 56 7.05 -28.84 4.78
CA ASN A 56 5.81 -28.82 4.01
C ASN A 56 5.41 -27.38 3.64
N PHE A 57 5.46 -26.46 4.60
CA PHE A 57 5.22 -25.03 4.32
C PHE A 57 6.14 -24.51 3.21
N THR A 58 7.43 -24.84 3.26
CA THR A 58 8.42 -24.45 2.24
C THR A 58 8.06 -25.00 0.86
N GLN A 59 7.75 -26.28 0.76
CA GLN A 59 7.37 -26.92 -0.51
C GLN A 59 6.09 -26.30 -1.11
N GLN A 60 5.08 -26.08 -0.28
CA GLN A 60 3.82 -25.45 -0.73
C GLN A 60 4.03 -23.99 -1.13
N LEU A 61 4.84 -23.24 -0.39
CA LEU A 61 5.17 -21.86 -0.72
C LEU A 61 5.94 -21.79 -2.04
N GLN A 62 6.94 -22.66 -2.24
CA GLN A 62 7.70 -22.76 -3.48
C GLN A 62 6.77 -23.04 -4.67
N LYS A 63 5.89 -24.03 -4.56
CA LYS A 63 4.90 -24.35 -5.60
C LYS A 63 4.06 -23.12 -5.98
N ILE A 64 3.41 -22.49 -5.01
CA ILE A 64 2.55 -21.33 -5.25
C ILE A 64 3.34 -20.12 -5.77
N SER A 65 4.59 -19.95 -5.31
CA SER A 65 5.47 -18.87 -5.78
C SER A 65 5.87 -19.05 -7.24
N ASN A 66 6.17 -20.29 -7.66
CA ASN A 66 6.47 -20.64 -9.04
C ASN A 66 5.25 -20.42 -9.95
N ASP A 67 4.07 -20.87 -9.52
CA ASP A 67 2.81 -20.67 -10.26
C ASP A 67 2.52 -19.16 -10.46
N ALA A 68 2.88 -18.32 -9.48
CA ALA A 68 2.72 -16.87 -9.54
C ALA A 68 3.85 -16.15 -10.31
N GLY A 69 4.85 -16.85 -10.84
CA GLY A 69 5.98 -16.26 -11.56
C GLY A 69 7.02 -15.56 -10.65
N MET A 70 7.04 -15.85 -9.35
CA MET A 70 8.05 -15.40 -8.37
C MET A 70 8.80 -16.62 -7.84
N PRO A 71 9.67 -17.26 -8.64
CA PRO A 71 10.22 -18.55 -8.27
C PRO A 71 11.14 -18.46 -7.06
N ILE A 72 10.90 -19.34 -6.07
CA ILE A 72 11.78 -19.54 -4.92
C ILE A 72 12.66 -20.75 -5.21
N ILE A 73 13.93 -20.49 -5.51
CA ILE A 73 14.91 -21.49 -5.93
C ILE A 73 15.61 -22.07 -4.70
N GLY A 74 15.65 -23.40 -4.65
CA GLY A 74 16.41 -24.13 -3.62
C GLY A 74 15.82 -24.03 -2.20
N GLN A 75 16.43 -24.75 -1.27
CA GLN A 75 16.08 -24.70 0.15
C GLN A 75 16.61 -23.41 0.80
N PRO A 76 16.03 -22.96 1.93
CA PRO A 76 16.54 -21.79 2.63
C PRO A 76 18.00 -22.03 3.06
N CYS A 77 18.86 -21.02 2.90
CA CYS A 77 20.28 -21.10 3.26
C CYS A 77 20.49 -21.20 4.78
N PHE A 78 19.47 -20.86 5.56
CA PHE A 78 19.44 -20.94 7.01
C PHE A 78 18.01 -21.24 7.49
N CYS A 79 17.86 -22.23 8.38
CA CYS A 79 16.59 -22.54 9.03
C CYS A 79 16.86 -22.93 10.49
N LYS A 80 16.56 -22.03 11.44
CA LYS A 80 16.79 -22.27 12.88
C LYS A 80 15.62 -21.80 13.74
N TYR A 81 15.49 -22.45 14.88
CA TYR A 81 14.62 -22.03 15.97
C TYR A 81 15.32 -21.00 16.87
N ALA A 82 14.57 -20.05 17.38
CA ALA A 82 15.00 -19.11 18.41
C ALA A 82 13.85 -18.79 19.35
N THR A 83 14.15 -18.22 20.52
CA THR A 83 13.14 -17.84 21.51
C THR A 83 13.44 -16.45 22.04
N GLY A 84 12.41 -15.62 22.14
CA GLY A 84 12.50 -14.28 22.72
C GLY A 84 12.99 -13.20 21.74
N PRO A 85 12.72 -11.92 22.05
CA PRO A 85 13.11 -10.78 21.21
C PRO A 85 14.63 -10.58 21.15
N ASP A 86 15.36 -10.89 22.23
CA ASP A 86 16.80 -10.65 22.34
C ASP A 86 17.64 -11.45 21.33
N GLN A 87 17.06 -12.50 20.74
CA GLN A 87 17.71 -13.33 19.72
C GLN A 87 17.54 -12.78 18.29
N VAL A 88 16.66 -11.79 18.08
CA VAL A 88 16.39 -11.25 16.73
C VAL A 88 17.60 -10.55 16.16
N GLU A 89 18.16 -9.57 16.88
CA GLU A 89 19.27 -8.76 16.38
C GLU A 89 20.55 -9.57 16.15
N PRO A 90 21.02 -10.41 17.09
CA PRO A 90 22.20 -11.24 16.88
C PRO A 90 22.04 -12.19 15.67
N MET A 91 20.86 -12.83 15.53
CA MET A 91 20.59 -13.72 14.41
C MET A 91 20.58 -12.97 13.07
N PHE A 92 19.96 -11.80 13.01
CA PHE A 92 19.89 -11.04 11.76
C PHE A 92 21.25 -10.47 11.37
N ARG A 93 22.07 -10.02 12.33
CA ARG A 93 23.46 -9.61 12.08
C ARG A 93 24.28 -10.79 11.53
N TYR A 94 24.15 -11.96 12.13
CA TYR A 94 24.78 -13.19 11.61
C TYR A 94 24.34 -13.49 10.18
N LEU A 95 23.04 -13.45 9.90
CA LEU A 95 22.48 -13.70 8.56
C LEU A 95 23.02 -12.71 7.52
N LYS A 96 23.01 -11.40 7.84
CA LYS A 96 23.50 -10.34 6.95
C LYS A 96 24.99 -10.49 6.63
N ASN A 97 25.80 -10.86 7.62
CA ASN A 97 27.24 -11.00 7.46
C ASN A 97 27.64 -12.30 6.76
N SER A 98 26.90 -13.39 7.01
CA SER A 98 27.22 -14.72 6.48
C SER A 98 26.69 -14.95 5.06
N PHE A 99 25.60 -14.28 4.69
CA PHE A 99 24.94 -14.46 3.39
C PHE A 99 24.81 -13.12 2.66
N GLN A 100 25.87 -12.71 1.95
CA GLN A 100 25.95 -11.39 1.29
C GLN A 100 24.80 -11.11 0.31
N ALA A 101 24.27 -12.14 -0.34
CA ALA A 101 23.17 -12.03 -1.31
C ALA A 101 21.78 -12.30 -0.71
N LEU A 102 21.63 -12.32 0.62
CA LEU A 102 20.37 -12.64 1.29
C LEU A 102 19.25 -11.66 0.90
N GLN A 103 18.20 -12.18 0.28
CA GLN A 103 17.05 -11.41 -0.21
C GLN A 103 15.93 -11.32 0.82
N LEU A 104 15.65 -12.40 1.57
CA LEU A 104 14.47 -12.50 2.43
C LEU A 104 14.72 -13.31 3.70
N VAL A 105 14.20 -12.82 4.82
CA VAL A 105 14.02 -13.63 6.04
C VAL A 105 12.53 -13.86 6.30
N VAL A 106 12.09 -15.12 6.18
CA VAL A 106 10.75 -15.55 6.59
C VAL A 106 10.77 -15.83 8.09
N VAL A 107 9.93 -15.13 8.85
CA VAL A 107 9.93 -15.21 10.32
C VAL A 107 8.65 -15.88 10.81
N VAL A 108 8.76 -17.05 11.42
CA VAL A 108 7.60 -17.77 11.96
C VAL A 108 7.36 -17.36 13.40
N LEU A 109 6.14 -16.90 13.73
CA LEU A 109 5.77 -16.38 15.05
C LEU A 109 4.66 -17.22 15.68
N PRO A 110 4.67 -17.48 17.01
CA PRO A 110 3.68 -18.32 17.68
C PRO A 110 2.27 -17.68 17.78
N GLY A 111 2.15 -16.38 17.49
CA GLY A 111 0.92 -15.62 17.64
C GLY A 111 1.21 -14.14 17.85
N LYS A 112 0.46 -13.49 18.75
CA LYS A 112 0.78 -12.13 19.22
C LYS A 112 1.99 -12.22 20.16
N THR A 113 3.06 -11.51 19.85
CA THR A 113 4.34 -11.58 20.58
C THR A 113 5.12 -10.27 20.40
N PRO A 114 5.90 -9.82 21.42
CA PRO A 114 6.79 -8.67 21.27
C PRO A 114 7.86 -8.87 20.19
N VAL A 115 8.19 -10.12 19.85
CA VAL A 115 9.16 -10.47 18.79
C VAL A 115 8.78 -9.84 17.44
N TYR A 116 7.48 -9.64 17.16
CA TYR A 116 7.07 -8.99 15.91
C TYR A 116 7.61 -7.57 15.79
N ALA A 117 7.48 -6.76 16.85
CA ALA A 117 7.96 -5.38 16.85
C ALA A 117 9.48 -5.35 16.70
N GLU A 118 10.18 -6.21 17.44
CA GLU A 118 11.63 -6.30 17.38
C GLU A 118 12.16 -6.73 16.01
N VAL A 119 11.51 -7.70 15.35
CA VAL A 119 11.81 -8.08 13.96
C VAL A 119 11.66 -6.92 12.99
N LYS A 120 10.66 -6.04 13.20
CA LYS A 120 10.46 -4.86 12.36
C LYS A 120 11.45 -3.75 12.68
N ARG A 121 11.76 -3.49 13.94
CA ARG A 121 12.83 -2.58 14.34
C ARG A 121 14.16 -2.99 13.70
N VAL A 122 14.61 -4.21 13.95
CA VAL A 122 15.91 -4.68 13.45
C VAL A 122 15.93 -4.76 11.91
N GLY A 123 14.89 -5.33 11.31
CA GLY A 123 14.81 -5.48 9.86
C GLY A 123 14.66 -4.15 9.12
N ASP A 124 13.72 -3.30 9.52
CA ASP A 124 13.37 -2.11 8.76
C ASP A 124 14.29 -0.91 9.07
N THR A 125 14.83 -0.78 10.30
CA THR A 125 15.59 0.42 10.71
C THR A 125 17.06 0.17 11.03
N VAL A 126 17.42 -0.96 11.64
CA VAL A 126 18.82 -1.21 12.06
C VAL A 126 19.66 -1.81 10.93
N LEU A 127 19.13 -2.82 10.22
CA LEU A 127 19.91 -3.61 9.26
C LEU A 127 19.44 -3.48 7.81
N GLY A 128 18.23 -2.97 7.55
CA GLY A 128 17.70 -2.82 6.19
C GLY A 128 17.51 -4.17 5.48
N MET A 129 16.88 -5.13 6.16
CA MET A 129 16.65 -6.49 5.67
C MET A 129 15.16 -6.74 5.43
N ALA A 130 14.81 -7.30 4.26
CA ALA A 130 13.43 -7.65 3.97
C ALA A 130 12.96 -8.83 4.84
N THR A 131 11.90 -8.60 5.63
CA THR A 131 11.34 -9.62 6.54
C THR A 131 9.88 -9.91 6.24
N GLN A 132 9.50 -11.19 6.18
CA GLN A 132 8.12 -11.62 6.04
C GLN A 132 7.68 -12.52 7.21
N CYS A 133 6.91 -11.95 8.14
CA CYS A 133 6.40 -12.71 9.28
C CYS A 133 5.18 -13.56 8.89
N VAL A 134 5.09 -14.78 9.41
CA VAL A 134 3.96 -15.70 9.23
C VAL A 134 3.60 -16.30 10.58
N GLN A 135 2.30 -16.41 10.88
CA GLN A 135 1.86 -17.04 12.13
C GLN A 135 2.00 -18.57 12.04
N ALA A 136 2.39 -19.20 13.15
CA ALA A 136 2.57 -20.64 13.28
C ALA A 136 1.37 -21.45 12.76
N LYS A 137 0.13 -21.00 13.03
CA LYS A 137 -1.09 -21.65 12.52
C LYS A 137 -1.14 -21.73 10.98
N ASN A 138 -0.61 -20.73 10.28
CA ASN A 138 -0.60 -20.67 8.82
C ASN A 138 0.58 -21.45 8.21
N VAL A 139 1.59 -21.79 9.03
CA VAL A 139 2.68 -22.71 8.67
C VAL A 139 2.22 -24.15 8.88
N ASN A 140 1.60 -24.45 10.03
CA ASN A 140 1.09 -25.78 10.36
C ASN A 140 -0.06 -26.22 9.43
N LYS A 141 -0.93 -25.29 9.03
CA LYS A 141 -2.04 -25.54 8.11
C LYS A 141 -2.05 -24.49 7.02
N THR A 142 -1.35 -24.79 5.93
CA THR A 142 -1.31 -23.93 4.75
C THR A 142 -2.62 -23.99 3.97
N SER A 143 -3.03 -22.87 3.36
CA SER A 143 -4.02 -22.86 2.29
C SER A 143 -3.47 -22.15 1.05
N PRO A 144 -3.81 -22.59 -0.17
CA PRO A 144 -3.32 -21.95 -1.40
C PRO A 144 -3.60 -20.45 -1.44
N GLN A 145 -4.78 -20.02 -0.99
CA GLN A 145 -5.13 -18.59 -0.93
C GLN A 145 -4.25 -17.81 0.05
N THR A 146 -3.93 -18.38 1.22
CA THR A 146 -3.07 -17.72 2.21
C THR A 146 -1.64 -17.59 1.68
N LEU A 147 -1.12 -18.64 1.05
CA LEU A 147 0.21 -18.64 0.44
C LEU A 147 0.29 -17.68 -0.75
N SER A 148 -0.74 -17.63 -1.60
CA SER A 148 -0.82 -16.67 -2.71
C SER A 148 -0.80 -15.22 -2.20
N ASN A 149 -1.59 -14.92 -1.16
CA ASN A 149 -1.56 -13.60 -0.50
C ASN A 149 -0.21 -13.31 0.20
N LEU A 150 0.51 -14.35 0.62
CA LEU A 150 1.86 -14.21 1.15
C LEU A 150 2.86 -13.86 0.04
N CYS A 151 2.78 -14.54 -1.11
CA CYS A 151 3.59 -14.24 -2.30
C CYS A 151 3.38 -12.79 -2.79
N LEU A 152 2.13 -12.30 -2.81
CA LEU A 152 1.83 -10.90 -3.13
C LEU A 152 2.66 -9.91 -2.29
N LYS A 153 2.84 -10.21 -1.00
CA LYS A 153 3.60 -9.35 -0.07
C LYS A 153 5.10 -9.53 -0.21
N ILE A 154 5.56 -10.75 -0.51
CA ILE A 154 6.98 -11.06 -0.68
C ILE A 154 7.50 -10.37 -1.95
N ASN A 155 6.81 -10.56 -3.08
CA ASN A 155 7.23 -10.01 -4.37
C ASN A 155 7.48 -8.50 -4.29
N VAL A 156 6.52 -7.76 -3.73
CA VAL A 156 6.60 -6.31 -3.57
C VAL A 156 7.73 -5.87 -2.65
N LYS A 157 7.98 -6.61 -1.55
CA LYS A 157 9.10 -6.29 -0.64
C LYS A 157 10.47 -6.44 -1.30
N LEU A 158 10.55 -7.29 -2.32
CA LEU A 158 11.76 -7.52 -3.08
C LEU A 158 11.82 -6.70 -4.37
N GLY A 159 10.90 -5.74 -4.55
CA GLY A 159 10.89 -4.79 -5.67
C GLY A 159 10.09 -5.23 -6.89
N GLY A 160 9.40 -6.38 -6.83
CA GLY A 160 8.54 -6.86 -7.90
C GLY A 160 7.22 -6.09 -8.03
N ILE A 161 6.55 -6.31 -9.17
CA ILE A 161 5.26 -5.70 -9.52
C ILE A 161 4.24 -6.81 -9.69
N ASN A 162 3.21 -6.85 -8.85
CA ASN A 162 2.21 -7.92 -8.90
C ASN A 162 1.30 -7.82 -10.13
N SER A 163 0.79 -6.62 -10.38
CA SER A 163 -0.12 -6.33 -11.49
C SER A 163 -0.13 -4.83 -11.75
N ILE A 164 -0.47 -4.44 -12.96
CA ILE A 164 -0.64 -3.03 -13.36
C ILE A 164 -2.07 -2.78 -13.84
N LEU A 165 -2.50 -1.52 -13.84
CA LEU A 165 -3.70 -1.13 -14.57
C LEU A 165 -3.48 -1.33 -16.07
N VAL A 166 -4.53 -1.76 -16.78
CA VAL A 166 -4.47 -1.93 -18.24
C VAL A 166 -4.20 -0.57 -18.88
N PRO A 167 -3.08 -0.40 -19.62
CA PRO A 167 -2.64 0.93 -20.03
C PRO A 167 -3.62 1.71 -20.89
N SER A 168 -4.41 1.03 -21.74
CA SER A 168 -5.33 1.64 -22.70
C SER A 168 -6.61 2.23 -22.09
N ILE A 169 -6.93 1.88 -20.85
CA ILE A 169 -8.13 2.38 -20.14
C ILE A 169 -7.77 3.37 -19.02
N ARG A 170 -6.50 3.76 -18.91
CA ARG A 170 -6.05 4.72 -17.91
C ARG A 170 -6.55 6.13 -18.27
N PRO A 171 -6.93 6.95 -17.28
CA PRO A 171 -7.26 8.37 -17.48
C PRO A 171 -6.15 9.17 -18.16
N LYS A 172 -6.50 10.32 -18.75
CA LYS A 172 -5.57 11.18 -19.51
C LYS A 172 -4.43 11.72 -18.66
N VAL A 173 -4.63 11.87 -17.35
CA VAL A 173 -3.58 12.23 -16.38
C VAL A 173 -2.28 11.42 -16.55
N PHE A 174 -2.36 10.16 -17.01
CA PHE A 174 -1.22 9.26 -17.22
C PHE A 174 -0.42 9.54 -18.50
N ASN A 175 -0.86 10.46 -19.36
CA ASN A 175 -0.16 10.82 -20.60
C ASN A 175 1.11 11.63 -20.36
N GLU A 176 1.24 12.24 -19.18
CA GLU A 176 2.45 12.93 -18.74
C GLU A 176 2.91 12.36 -17.39
N PRO A 177 4.18 12.56 -17.00
CA PRO A 177 4.65 12.14 -15.69
C PRO A 177 3.78 12.70 -14.56
N VAL A 178 3.22 11.82 -13.74
CA VAL A 178 2.39 12.16 -12.58
C VAL A 178 2.87 11.37 -11.37
N ILE A 179 2.88 12.02 -10.20
CA ILE A 179 3.14 11.37 -8.93
C ILE A 179 1.85 11.34 -8.09
N PHE A 180 1.47 10.15 -7.63
CA PHE A 180 0.36 9.94 -6.71
C PHE A 180 0.89 9.89 -5.28
N LEU A 181 0.44 10.83 -4.47
CA LEU A 181 0.78 10.93 -3.07
C LEU A 181 -0.38 10.43 -2.21
N GLY A 182 -0.04 9.76 -1.11
CA GLY A 182 -0.98 9.44 -0.05
C GLY A 182 -0.46 9.96 1.27
N ALA A 183 -1.30 10.62 2.05
CA ALA A 183 -0.93 11.19 3.33
C ALA A 183 -1.94 10.81 4.43
N ASP A 184 -1.45 10.45 5.61
CA ASP A 184 -2.25 10.11 6.79
C ASP A 184 -1.56 10.59 8.06
N VAL A 185 -2.35 10.95 9.07
CA VAL A 185 -1.89 11.23 10.43
C VAL A 185 -2.59 10.30 11.41
N THR A 186 -1.80 9.45 12.07
CA THR A 186 -2.32 8.56 13.11
C THR A 186 -2.08 9.16 14.50
N HIS A 187 -3.16 9.54 15.18
CA HIS A 187 -3.11 9.98 16.56
C HIS A 187 -3.01 8.82 17.57
N PRO A 188 -2.53 9.10 18.80
CA PRO A 188 -2.62 8.16 19.92
C PRO A 188 -4.07 7.79 20.29
N PRO A 189 -4.27 6.65 20.99
CA PRO A 189 -5.58 6.28 21.55
C PRO A 189 -6.19 7.36 22.45
N ALA A 190 -7.50 7.31 22.65
CA ALA A 190 -8.19 8.18 23.59
C ALA A 190 -7.62 8.04 25.01
N GLY A 191 -7.47 9.16 25.72
CA GLY A 191 -6.88 9.22 27.07
C GLY A 191 -5.35 9.26 27.13
N ASP A 192 -4.65 9.02 26.01
CA ASP A 192 -3.22 9.27 25.93
C ASP A 192 -2.97 10.77 25.65
N ASN A 193 -2.17 11.41 26.50
CA ASN A 193 -1.84 12.84 26.44
C ASN A 193 -0.35 13.09 26.19
N LYS A 194 0.46 12.04 25.98
CA LYS A 194 1.93 12.16 25.88
C LYS A 194 2.46 11.68 24.53
N LYS A 195 1.86 10.63 23.96
CA LYS A 195 2.40 10.05 22.72
C LYS A 195 2.26 11.03 21.56
N PRO A 196 3.23 11.08 20.65
CA PRO A 196 3.16 11.96 19.51
C PRO A 196 2.15 11.44 18.46
N SER A 197 1.70 12.33 17.60
CA SER A 197 1.06 11.95 16.34
C SER A 197 2.12 11.54 15.32
N ILE A 198 1.76 10.65 14.40
CA ILE A 198 2.69 10.14 13.37
C ILE A 198 2.11 10.51 12.03
N ALA A 199 2.84 11.31 11.26
CA ALA A 199 2.50 11.66 9.89
C ALA A 199 3.26 10.76 8.92
N ALA A 200 2.56 10.22 7.93
CA ALA A 200 3.13 9.39 6.89
C ALA A 200 2.73 9.92 5.52
N VAL A 201 3.69 10.01 4.61
CA VAL A 201 3.45 10.37 3.21
C VAL A 201 4.14 9.36 2.31
N VAL A 202 3.38 8.81 1.36
CA VAL A 202 3.88 7.89 0.34
C VAL A 202 3.79 8.54 -1.02
N GLY A 203 4.64 8.11 -1.95
CA GLY A 203 4.60 8.55 -3.34
C GLY A 203 4.81 7.38 -4.30
N SER A 204 4.09 7.36 -5.43
CA SER A 204 4.29 6.37 -6.49
C SER A 204 5.68 6.52 -7.12
N MET A 205 6.33 5.44 -7.52
CA MET A 205 7.73 5.42 -8.01
C MET A 205 7.86 4.85 -9.43
N ASP A 206 6.74 4.76 -10.15
CA ASP A 206 6.66 4.33 -11.54
C ASP A 206 5.38 4.89 -12.21
N ALA A 207 5.29 4.75 -13.54
CA ALA A 207 4.14 5.19 -14.32
C ALA A 207 2.91 4.26 -14.23
N HIS A 208 3.03 3.10 -13.56
CA HIS A 208 1.95 2.13 -13.34
C HIS A 208 1.29 2.27 -11.95
N PRO A 209 1.51 3.39 -11.28
CA PRO A 209 1.54 3.57 -9.82
C PRO A 209 1.47 2.27 -8.99
N SER A 210 2.44 1.37 -9.19
CA SER A 210 2.47 0.06 -8.51
C SER A 210 3.46 0.01 -7.35
N ARG A 211 4.63 0.65 -7.50
CA ARG A 211 5.61 0.80 -6.42
C ARG A 211 5.43 2.14 -5.73
N TYR A 212 5.60 2.15 -4.40
CA TYR A 212 5.55 3.35 -3.58
C TYR A 212 6.76 3.43 -2.66
N ALA A 213 7.34 4.61 -2.52
CA ALA A 213 8.26 4.93 -1.43
C ALA A 213 7.49 5.63 -0.31
N ALA A 214 8.06 5.61 0.90
CA ALA A 214 7.44 6.14 2.10
C ALA A 214 8.37 7.09 2.84
N THR A 215 7.78 8.13 3.41
CA THR A 215 8.39 9.04 4.37
C THR A 215 7.50 9.08 5.61
N VAL A 216 8.09 9.22 6.78
CA VAL A 216 7.36 9.24 8.05
C VAL A 216 8.02 10.19 9.02
N ARG A 217 7.20 10.91 9.81
CA ARG A 217 7.64 11.87 10.82
C ARG A 217 6.80 11.73 12.08
N VAL A 218 7.45 12.00 13.20
CA VAL A 218 6.82 12.14 14.51
C VAL A 218 6.54 13.62 14.70
N GLN A 219 5.32 13.99 15.08
CA GLN A 219 4.91 15.38 15.29
C GLN A 219 4.14 15.55 16.60
N GLN A 220 3.82 16.81 16.93
CA GLN A 220 3.17 17.17 18.19
C GLN A 220 1.90 16.34 18.44
N HIS A 221 1.61 16.10 19.73
CA HIS A 221 0.44 15.38 20.19
C HIS A 221 -0.85 15.94 19.58
N ARG A 222 -1.63 15.07 18.92
CA ARG A 222 -2.94 15.40 18.31
C ARG A 222 -2.92 16.53 17.29
N GLN A 223 -1.76 16.79 16.68
CA GLN A 223 -1.69 17.70 15.56
C GLN A 223 -2.07 16.96 14.27
N GLU A 224 -3.09 17.45 13.57
CA GLU A 224 -3.56 16.90 12.29
C GLU A 224 -2.73 17.41 11.11
N ILE A 225 -2.33 18.69 11.12
CA ILE A 225 -1.52 19.29 10.04
C ILE A 225 -0.15 18.60 9.98
N ILE A 226 0.27 18.14 8.80
CA ILE A 226 1.59 17.54 8.62
C ILE A 226 2.66 18.64 8.63
N GLN A 227 3.39 18.77 9.74
CA GLN A 227 4.37 19.86 9.95
C GLN A 227 5.50 19.83 8.91
N GLU A 228 6.06 18.64 8.67
CA GLU A 228 7.24 18.44 7.82
C GLU A 228 6.88 18.06 6.38
N LEU A 229 5.68 18.40 5.90
CA LEU A 229 5.23 17.95 4.57
C LEU A 229 6.16 18.38 3.44
N SER A 230 6.74 19.59 3.52
CA SER A 230 7.67 20.10 2.49
C SER A 230 8.90 19.21 2.34
N SER A 231 9.52 18.77 3.44
CA SER A 231 10.70 17.89 3.40
C SER A 231 10.33 16.48 2.90
N MET A 232 9.21 15.94 3.36
CA MET A 232 8.68 14.63 2.97
C MET A 232 8.37 14.56 1.47
N VAL A 233 7.68 15.57 0.93
CA VAL A 233 7.37 15.65 -0.51
C VAL A 233 8.64 15.82 -1.34
N ARG A 234 9.59 16.65 -0.89
CA ARG A 234 10.88 16.82 -1.55
C ARG A 234 11.64 15.49 -1.68
N GLU A 235 11.71 14.70 -0.62
CA GLU A 235 12.33 13.37 -0.63
C GLU A 235 11.65 12.45 -1.66
N LEU A 236 10.32 12.41 -1.69
CA LEU A 236 9.54 11.61 -2.64
C LEU A 236 9.75 12.04 -4.09
N LEU A 237 9.81 13.34 -4.36
CA LEU A 237 10.08 13.88 -5.70
C LEU A 237 11.49 13.52 -6.20
N ILE A 238 12.50 13.59 -5.33
CA ILE A 238 13.87 13.15 -5.66
C ILE A 238 13.89 11.64 -5.94
N MET A 239 13.22 10.83 -5.12
CA MET A 239 13.14 9.39 -5.34
C MET A 239 12.37 9.04 -6.62
N PHE A 240 11.30 9.77 -6.94
CA PHE A 240 10.57 9.62 -8.20
C PHE A 240 11.48 9.89 -9.39
N TYR A 241 12.19 11.02 -9.38
CA TYR A 241 13.13 11.39 -10.45
C TYR A 241 14.18 10.30 -10.68
N LYS A 242 14.78 9.79 -9.60
CA LYS A 242 15.77 8.68 -9.67
C LYS A 242 15.14 7.38 -10.18
N SER A 243 13.95 7.02 -9.71
CA SER A 243 13.28 5.74 -10.02
C SER A 243 12.68 5.67 -11.41
N THR A 244 12.40 6.83 -12.01
CA THR A 244 11.79 6.94 -13.35
C THR A 244 12.82 7.19 -14.45
N GLY A 245 14.12 7.30 -14.12
CA GLY A 245 15.16 7.59 -15.11
C GLY A 245 15.25 9.06 -15.52
N GLY A 246 14.88 9.97 -14.61
CA GLY A 246 15.03 11.41 -14.80
C GLY A 246 13.76 12.16 -15.17
N TYR A 247 12.57 11.57 -15.01
CA TYR A 247 11.33 12.31 -15.26
C TYR A 247 10.92 13.13 -14.03
N LYS A 248 10.52 14.38 -14.29
CA LYS A 248 9.89 15.25 -13.30
C LYS A 248 8.36 15.16 -13.45
N PRO A 249 7.60 14.96 -12.37
CA PRO A 249 6.16 14.94 -12.45
C PRO A 249 5.64 16.33 -12.89
N HIS A 250 4.78 16.36 -13.90
CA HIS A 250 4.07 17.58 -14.31
C HIS A 250 2.81 17.79 -13.46
N ARG A 251 2.32 16.72 -12.83
CA ARG A 251 1.16 16.71 -11.94
C ARG A 251 1.47 16.02 -10.61
N ILE A 252 0.97 16.57 -9.53
CA ILE A 252 0.99 15.99 -8.18
C ILE A 252 -0.45 15.78 -7.73
N ILE A 253 -0.84 14.53 -7.51
CA ILE A 253 -2.19 14.18 -7.03
C ILE A 253 -2.07 13.67 -5.60
N LEU A 254 -2.57 14.41 -4.63
CA LEU A 254 -2.52 14.07 -3.21
C LEU A 254 -3.87 13.56 -2.72
N TYR A 255 -3.88 12.34 -2.17
CA TYR A 255 -4.98 11.81 -1.36
C TYR A 255 -4.64 11.94 0.13
N ARG A 256 -5.31 12.86 0.83
CA ARG A 256 -5.13 13.16 2.24
C ARG A 256 -6.23 12.51 3.10
N ASP A 257 -5.91 11.43 3.81
CA ASP A 257 -6.88 10.69 4.64
C ASP A 257 -7.09 11.35 6.01
N GLY A 258 -8.31 11.33 6.53
CA GLY A 258 -8.58 11.57 7.96
C GLY A 258 -8.87 13.02 8.38
N VAL A 259 -8.90 13.98 7.46
CA VAL A 259 -9.19 15.38 7.78
C VAL A 259 -10.69 15.62 7.89
N SER A 260 -11.13 16.30 8.96
CA SER A 260 -12.52 16.71 9.15
C SER A 260 -12.84 18.02 8.42
N GLU A 261 -14.10 18.23 8.02
CA GLU A 261 -14.53 19.42 7.26
C GLU A 261 -14.15 20.74 7.96
N GLY A 262 -14.32 20.81 9.28
CA GLY A 262 -13.93 21.99 10.08
C GLY A 262 -12.43 22.31 10.08
N GLN A 263 -11.59 21.43 9.52
CA GLN A 263 -10.14 21.62 9.41
C GLN A 263 -9.67 21.84 7.95
N PHE A 264 -10.55 21.76 6.95
CA PHE A 264 -10.18 21.80 5.54
C PHE A 264 -9.33 23.02 5.18
N LEU A 265 -9.79 24.22 5.52
CA LEU A 265 -9.08 25.45 5.18
C LEU A 265 -7.69 25.52 5.81
N HIS A 266 -7.59 25.19 7.10
CA HIS A 266 -6.33 25.23 7.84
C HIS A 266 -5.32 24.20 7.32
N VAL A 267 -5.78 22.98 7.05
CA VAL A 267 -4.94 21.92 6.49
C VAL A 267 -4.51 22.28 5.07
N LEU A 268 -5.43 22.72 4.22
CA LEU A 268 -5.11 23.11 2.84
C LEU A 268 -4.09 24.24 2.81
N GLN A 269 -4.29 25.32 3.56
CA GLN A 269 -3.40 26.47 3.55
C GLN A 269 -1.95 26.08 3.88
N HIS A 270 -1.76 25.23 4.89
CA HIS A 270 -0.42 24.78 5.29
C HIS A 270 0.15 23.74 4.32
N GLU A 271 -0.62 22.67 4.04
CA GLU A 271 -0.12 21.52 3.30
C GLU A 271 0.06 21.81 1.80
N LEU A 272 -0.82 22.58 1.17
CA LEU A 272 -0.65 23.01 -0.23
C LEU A 272 0.60 23.89 -0.39
N THR A 273 0.80 24.84 0.54
CA THR A 273 1.98 25.71 0.55
C THR A 273 3.26 24.90 0.72
N ALA A 274 3.26 23.90 1.61
CA ALA A 274 4.40 23.01 1.81
C ALA A 274 4.75 22.18 0.56
N ILE A 275 3.77 21.69 -0.19
CA ILE A 275 3.99 20.98 -1.47
C ILE A 275 4.61 21.91 -2.51
N ARG A 276 4.09 23.14 -2.65
CA ARG A 276 4.66 24.16 -3.56
C ARG A 276 6.09 24.53 -3.18
N GLU A 277 6.33 24.73 -1.88
CA GLU A 277 7.67 25.00 -1.35
C GLU A 277 8.65 23.85 -1.65
N ALA A 278 8.21 22.59 -1.54
CA ALA A 278 9.03 21.44 -1.89
C ALA A 278 9.47 21.46 -3.36
N CYS A 279 8.57 21.85 -4.26
CA CYS A 279 8.84 21.98 -5.69
C CYS A 279 9.85 23.11 -5.98
N ILE A 280 9.61 24.31 -5.43
CA ILE A 280 10.47 25.48 -5.61
C ILE A 280 11.88 25.25 -5.05
N LYS A 281 11.99 24.57 -3.89
CA LYS A 281 13.28 24.20 -3.28
C LYS A 281 14.09 23.20 -4.10
N LEU A 282 13.46 22.43 -4.99
CA LEU A 282 14.15 21.54 -5.92
C LEU A 282 14.66 22.31 -7.13
N GLU A 283 13.82 23.17 -7.69
CA GLU A 283 14.12 23.98 -8.87
C GLU A 283 13.19 25.20 -8.88
N GLY A 284 13.75 26.41 -8.97
CA GLY A 284 13.01 27.66 -8.70
C GLY A 284 11.75 27.86 -9.56
N ASP A 285 11.78 27.41 -10.81
CA ASP A 285 10.67 27.53 -11.77
C ASP A 285 9.79 26.28 -11.86
N TYR A 286 10.09 25.23 -11.09
CA TYR A 286 9.34 23.98 -11.13
C TYR A 286 8.02 24.11 -10.36
N LYS A 287 6.93 24.25 -11.13
CA LYS A 287 5.57 24.48 -10.64
C LYS A 287 4.58 23.47 -11.25
N PRO A 288 4.65 22.19 -10.87
CA PRO A 288 3.69 21.19 -11.35
C PRO A 288 2.28 21.50 -10.84
N GLY A 289 1.25 21.09 -11.60
CA GLY A 289 -0.14 21.25 -11.17
C GLY A 289 -0.47 20.33 -9.99
N ILE A 290 -1.07 20.86 -8.93
CA ILE A 290 -1.43 20.11 -7.72
C ILE A 290 -2.94 19.89 -7.66
N THR A 291 -3.37 18.66 -7.42
CA THR A 291 -4.75 18.32 -7.04
C THR A 291 -4.75 17.77 -5.62
N PHE A 292 -5.48 18.41 -4.71
CA PHE A 292 -5.57 18.10 -3.29
C PHE A 292 -6.93 17.51 -2.97
N ILE A 293 -6.97 16.22 -2.62
CA ILE A 293 -8.21 15.48 -2.40
C ILE A 293 -8.21 14.94 -0.97
N VAL A 294 -9.14 15.40 -0.15
CA VAL A 294 -9.37 14.80 1.16
C VAL A 294 -10.17 13.52 1.00
N VAL A 295 -9.76 12.47 1.72
CA VAL A 295 -10.46 11.18 1.79
C VAL A 295 -11.01 10.99 3.19
N GLN A 296 -12.32 10.79 3.28
CA GLN A 296 -13.01 10.53 4.55
C GLN A 296 -13.70 9.19 4.48
N LYS A 297 -13.10 8.18 5.11
CA LYS A 297 -13.68 6.83 5.24
C LYS A 297 -14.66 6.71 6.42
N ARG A 298 -14.57 7.62 7.40
CA ARG A 298 -15.33 7.57 8.65
C ARG A 298 -16.26 8.77 8.75
N HIS A 299 -17.49 8.59 8.27
CA HIS A 299 -18.59 9.54 8.34
C HIS A 299 -19.92 8.79 8.57
N HIS A 300 -21.02 9.54 8.64
CA HIS A 300 -22.33 9.01 8.99
C HIS A 300 -23.18 8.60 7.78
N THR A 301 -22.84 9.04 6.57
CA THR A 301 -23.54 8.67 5.31
C THR A 301 -23.49 7.17 5.04
N ARG A 302 -24.64 6.58 4.71
CA ARG A 302 -24.77 5.19 4.25
C ARG A 302 -25.65 5.19 3.01
N LEU A 303 -25.31 4.30 2.07
CA LEU A 303 -26.01 4.13 0.80
C LEU A 303 -26.58 2.72 0.73
N PHE A 304 -27.79 2.61 0.20
CA PHE A 304 -28.53 1.36 0.06
C PHE A 304 -29.13 1.27 -1.33
N CYS A 305 -29.18 0.06 -1.90
CA CYS A 305 -29.91 -0.17 -3.15
C CYS A 305 -31.40 0.06 -2.93
N ALA A 306 -32.03 0.85 -3.80
CA ALA A 306 -33.49 0.96 -3.83
C ALA A 306 -34.14 -0.38 -4.18
N ASP A 307 -33.56 -1.07 -5.17
CA ASP A 307 -34.00 -2.38 -5.61
C ASP A 307 -33.19 -3.52 -4.98
N LYS A 308 -33.90 -4.52 -4.45
CA LYS A 308 -33.28 -5.73 -3.88
C LYS A 308 -32.42 -6.51 -4.89
N LYS A 309 -32.70 -6.36 -6.19
CA LYS A 309 -31.95 -7.05 -7.27
C LYS A 309 -30.54 -6.50 -7.47
N GLU A 310 -30.29 -5.26 -7.08
CA GLU A 310 -28.97 -4.62 -7.20
C GLU A 310 -28.06 -4.92 -6.01
N GLN A 311 -28.61 -5.52 -4.95
CA GLN A 311 -27.86 -5.88 -3.76
C GLN A 311 -26.76 -6.89 -4.08
N SER A 312 -25.55 -6.59 -3.63
CA SER A 312 -24.36 -7.39 -3.87
C SER A 312 -23.98 -8.23 -2.65
N GLY A 313 -23.91 -9.55 -2.85
CA GLY A 313 -23.45 -10.52 -1.85
C GLY A 313 -24.41 -10.72 -0.68
N LYS A 314 -24.00 -11.57 0.28
CA LYS A 314 -24.84 -11.97 1.43
C LYS A 314 -25.22 -10.80 2.35
N SER A 315 -24.42 -9.75 2.37
CA SER A 315 -24.61 -8.56 3.20
C SER A 315 -25.63 -7.57 2.63
N GLY A 316 -26.03 -7.73 1.37
CA GLY A 316 -27.04 -6.89 0.71
C GLY A 316 -26.58 -5.45 0.45
N ASN A 317 -25.27 -5.23 0.25
CA ASN A 317 -24.72 -3.88 0.06
C ASN A 317 -24.88 -3.37 -1.37
N ILE A 318 -24.66 -2.07 -1.54
CA ILE A 318 -24.43 -1.47 -2.86
C ILE A 318 -23.21 -2.11 -3.57
N PRO A 319 -23.22 -2.25 -4.91
CA PRO A 319 -22.10 -2.79 -5.66
C PRO A 319 -20.82 -1.96 -5.53
N ALA A 320 -19.66 -2.63 -5.67
CA ALA A 320 -18.38 -1.94 -5.76
C ALA A 320 -18.35 -1.05 -7.02
N GLY A 321 -17.93 0.21 -6.87
CA GLY A 321 -17.94 1.22 -7.94
C GLY A 321 -19.14 2.17 -7.91
N THR A 322 -20.12 1.94 -7.01
CA THR A 322 -21.23 2.89 -6.81
C THR A 322 -20.68 4.27 -6.44
N THR A 323 -21.01 5.27 -7.27
CA THR A 323 -20.55 6.64 -7.15
C THR A 323 -21.75 7.57 -7.04
N VAL A 324 -21.70 8.54 -6.12
CA VAL A 324 -22.76 9.53 -5.91
C VAL A 324 -22.13 10.90 -5.79
N ASP A 325 -22.38 11.76 -6.77
CA ASP A 325 -21.90 13.15 -6.84
C ASP A 325 -23.04 14.17 -6.96
N VAL A 326 -24.30 13.71 -6.85
CA VAL A 326 -25.51 14.54 -6.92
C VAL A 326 -26.47 14.29 -5.76
N GLY A 327 -27.20 15.33 -5.37
CA GLY A 327 -28.32 15.29 -4.42
C GLY A 327 -27.92 15.33 -2.94
N ILE A 328 -26.89 14.57 -2.53
CA ILE A 328 -26.42 14.49 -1.13
C ILE A 328 -25.00 15.02 -0.92
N THR A 329 -24.40 15.55 -1.99
CA THR A 329 -23.08 16.19 -2.03
C THR A 329 -23.16 17.67 -1.70
N HIS A 330 -22.00 18.32 -1.56
CA HIS A 330 -21.91 19.75 -1.28
C HIS A 330 -22.55 20.56 -2.41
N PRO A 331 -23.29 21.65 -2.10
CA PRO A 331 -24.07 22.39 -3.11
C PRO A 331 -23.25 23.17 -4.15
N THR A 332 -21.95 23.39 -3.92
CA THR A 332 -21.10 24.27 -4.75
C THR A 332 -19.67 23.74 -4.95
N GLU A 333 -19.04 23.24 -3.90
CA GLU A 333 -17.73 22.57 -3.93
C GLU A 333 -17.75 21.23 -4.68
N PHE A 334 -16.55 20.71 -4.96
CA PHE A 334 -16.37 19.48 -5.72
C PHE A 334 -16.12 18.30 -4.78
N ASP A 335 -17.18 17.55 -4.49
CA ASP A 335 -17.15 16.34 -3.69
C ASP A 335 -17.95 15.19 -4.31
N PHE A 336 -17.62 13.97 -3.91
CA PHE A 336 -18.34 12.77 -4.32
C PHE A 336 -18.13 11.63 -3.34
N TYR A 337 -19.11 10.73 -3.27
CA TYR A 337 -18.99 9.44 -2.58
C TYR A 337 -18.63 8.35 -3.58
N LEU A 338 -17.69 7.48 -3.22
CA LEU A 338 -17.36 6.29 -3.98
C LEU A 338 -17.26 5.07 -3.06
N CYS A 339 -18.16 4.10 -3.25
CA CYS A 339 -18.09 2.79 -2.62
C CYS A 339 -17.24 1.85 -3.47
N SER A 340 -15.91 1.98 -3.39
CA SER A 340 -14.98 1.26 -4.27
C SER A 340 -14.83 -0.24 -3.99
N HIS A 341 -15.44 -0.80 -2.94
CA HIS A 341 -15.15 -2.14 -2.45
C HIS A 341 -16.41 -3.00 -2.30
N GLN A 342 -16.23 -4.32 -2.30
CA GLN A 342 -17.30 -5.26 -1.99
C GLN A 342 -17.58 -5.29 -0.48
N GLY A 343 -18.83 -5.06 -0.08
CA GLY A 343 -19.28 -5.20 1.29
C GLY A 343 -19.35 -6.67 1.73
N ILE A 344 -18.34 -7.16 2.46
CA ILE A 344 -18.32 -8.56 2.92
C ILE A 344 -19.31 -8.78 4.07
N GLN A 345 -19.40 -7.84 5.00
CA GLN A 345 -20.19 -7.94 6.22
C GLN A 345 -20.65 -6.56 6.68
N GLY A 346 -21.86 -6.49 7.26
CA GLY A 346 -22.45 -5.24 7.74
C GLY A 346 -22.76 -4.29 6.58
N THR A 347 -22.93 -3.01 6.90
CA THR A 347 -23.15 -1.95 5.90
C THR A 347 -21.82 -1.31 5.51
N SER A 348 -21.58 -1.23 4.20
CA SER A 348 -20.39 -0.62 3.62
C SER A 348 -20.34 0.87 3.92
N ARG A 349 -19.12 1.41 4.03
CA ARG A 349 -18.89 2.84 4.17
C ARG A 349 -18.38 3.37 2.84
N PRO A 350 -19.22 4.06 2.04
CA PRO A 350 -18.77 4.69 0.80
C PRO A 350 -17.83 5.82 1.16
N SER A 351 -16.56 5.77 0.74
CA SER A 351 -15.60 6.83 1.10
C SER A 351 -16.03 8.14 0.44
N HIS A 352 -15.92 9.23 1.18
CA HIS A 352 -16.21 10.58 0.72
C HIS A 352 -14.91 11.25 0.28
N TYR A 353 -14.92 11.85 -0.91
CA TYR A 353 -13.78 12.53 -1.51
C TYR A 353 -14.17 13.98 -1.72
N HIS A 354 -13.33 14.89 -1.23
CA HIS A 354 -13.56 16.32 -1.34
C HIS A 354 -12.33 16.99 -1.94
N VAL A 355 -12.48 17.65 -3.09
CA VAL A 355 -11.39 18.32 -3.80
C VAL A 355 -11.22 19.72 -3.24
N LEU A 356 -10.17 19.93 -2.46
CA LEU A 356 -9.89 21.21 -1.81
C LEU A 356 -9.09 22.17 -2.72
N TRP A 357 -8.38 21.63 -3.70
CA TRP A 357 -7.60 22.41 -4.66
C TRP A 357 -7.35 21.60 -5.92
N ASP A 358 -7.40 22.25 -7.08
CA ASP A 358 -7.12 21.57 -8.35
C ASP A 358 -6.55 22.52 -9.43
N ASP A 359 -5.22 22.54 -9.55
CA ASP A 359 -4.54 23.22 -10.67
C ASP A 359 -4.66 22.42 -11.99
N ASN A 360 -5.07 21.14 -11.93
CA ASN A 360 -5.10 20.25 -13.10
C ASN A 360 -6.46 20.24 -13.82
N HIS A 361 -7.47 20.91 -13.25
CA HIS A 361 -8.82 21.08 -13.81
C HIS A 361 -9.47 19.77 -14.25
N PHE A 362 -9.47 18.78 -13.35
CA PHE A 362 -10.16 17.51 -13.57
C PHE A 362 -11.66 17.73 -13.74
N ASP A 363 -12.23 17.05 -14.72
CA ASP A 363 -13.65 16.75 -14.75
C ASP A 363 -14.02 15.65 -13.75
N SER A 364 -15.28 15.63 -13.33
CA SER A 364 -15.82 14.66 -12.38
C SER A 364 -15.57 13.23 -12.84
N ASP A 365 -15.86 12.91 -14.10
CA ASP A 365 -15.71 11.55 -14.65
C ASP A 365 -14.25 11.09 -14.61
N GLU A 366 -13.31 11.93 -15.06
CA GLU A 366 -11.88 11.60 -15.02
C GLU A 366 -11.39 11.35 -13.58
N LEU A 367 -11.75 12.22 -12.63
CA LEU A 367 -11.28 12.09 -11.24
C LEU A 367 -11.91 10.91 -10.50
N GLN A 368 -13.21 10.67 -10.69
CA GLN A 368 -13.92 9.54 -10.11
C GLN A 368 -13.36 8.22 -10.67
N CYS A 369 -13.14 8.14 -11.99
CA CYS A 369 -12.52 6.99 -12.63
C CYS A 369 -11.10 6.74 -12.12
N LEU A 370 -10.26 7.78 -12.06
CA LEU A 370 -8.91 7.72 -11.53
C LEU A 370 -8.89 7.18 -10.09
N THR A 371 -9.73 7.76 -9.23
CA THR A 371 -9.85 7.39 -7.82
C THR A 371 -10.25 5.92 -7.69
N TYR A 372 -11.22 5.46 -8.49
CA TYR A 372 -11.64 4.06 -8.50
C TYR A 372 -10.57 3.12 -9.02
N GLN A 373 -9.83 3.49 -10.08
CA GLN A 373 -8.71 2.70 -10.59
C GLN A 373 -7.59 2.55 -9.55
N LEU A 374 -7.26 3.61 -8.81
CA LEU A 374 -6.25 3.55 -7.75
C LEU A 374 -6.66 2.60 -6.59
N CYS A 375 -7.96 2.38 -6.36
CA CYS A 375 -8.44 1.36 -5.41
C CYS A 375 -8.13 -0.08 -5.85
N HIS A 376 -7.78 -0.33 -7.11
CA HIS A 376 -7.41 -1.63 -7.64
C HIS A 376 -5.89 -1.89 -7.63
N THR A 377 -5.08 -0.88 -7.32
CA THR A 377 -3.61 -0.99 -7.33
C THR A 377 -3.01 -1.48 -5.99
N TYR A 378 -3.85 -1.74 -4.98
CA TYR A 378 -3.39 -2.16 -3.67
C TYR A 378 -2.83 -3.59 -3.67
N VAL A 379 -1.50 -3.70 -3.66
CA VAL A 379 -0.74 -4.93 -3.88
C VAL A 379 -0.92 -6.09 -2.90
N ARG A 380 -1.61 -5.92 -1.76
CA ARG A 380 -1.70 -6.98 -0.73
C ARG A 380 -2.87 -7.94 -0.91
N CYS A 381 -3.76 -7.69 -1.88
CA CYS A 381 -4.88 -8.56 -2.21
C CYS A 381 -5.32 -8.37 -3.66
N THR A 382 -6.07 -9.32 -4.19
CA THR A 382 -6.74 -9.22 -5.51
C THR A 382 -8.17 -8.71 -5.37
N ARG A 383 -8.32 -7.56 -4.72
CA ARG A 383 -9.61 -6.93 -4.44
C ARG A 383 -9.47 -5.42 -4.55
N SER A 384 -10.51 -4.76 -5.03
CA SER A 384 -10.63 -3.32 -4.89
C SER A 384 -10.84 -2.97 -3.41
N VAL A 385 -9.99 -2.08 -2.89
CA VAL A 385 -10.04 -1.63 -1.51
C VAL A 385 -10.93 -0.39 -1.34
N SER A 386 -11.25 -0.04 -0.10
CA SER A 386 -12.22 1.03 0.24
C SER A 386 -11.72 2.46 0.02
N ILE A 387 -10.42 2.65 -0.17
CA ILE A 387 -9.76 3.94 -0.43
C ILE A 387 -8.59 3.69 -1.38
N PRO A 388 -8.10 4.70 -2.12
CA PRO A 388 -6.99 4.56 -3.05
C PRO A 388 -5.76 3.94 -2.37
N ALA A 389 -5.03 3.10 -3.11
CA ALA A 389 -3.80 2.49 -2.62
C ALA A 389 -2.82 3.47 -1.94
N PRO A 390 -2.53 4.69 -2.46
CA PRO A 390 -1.66 5.65 -1.78
C PRO A 390 -2.13 5.98 -0.35
N ALA A 391 -3.41 6.32 -0.15
CA ALA A 391 -3.96 6.60 1.17
C ALA A 391 -3.86 5.37 2.10
N TYR A 392 -4.16 4.18 1.56
CA TYR A 392 -4.03 2.93 2.32
C TYR A 392 -2.58 2.66 2.75
N TYR A 393 -1.60 2.97 1.89
CA TYR A 393 -0.19 2.79 2.21
C TYR A 393 0.30 3.80 3.26
N ALA A 394 -0.15 5.06 3.21
CA ALA A 394 0.18 6.04 4.25
C ALA A 394 -0.25 5.56 5.64
N HIS A 395 -1.48 5.07 5.79
CA HIS A 395 -1.96 4.46 7.03
C HIS A 395 -1.11 3.25 7.47
N LEU A 396 -0.64 2.42 6.54
CA LEU A 396 0.24 1.29 6.85
C LEU A 396 1.63 1.71 7.31
N VAL A 397 2.15 2.82 6.78
CA VAL A 397 3.43 3.42 7.19
C VAL A 397 3.30 4.03 8.59
N ALA A 398 2.25 4.81 8.84
CA ALA A 398 1.98 5.38 10.17
C ALA A 398 1.82 4.29 11.23
N PHE A 399 1.10 3.21 10.91
CA PHE A 399 0.95 2.05 11.80
C PHE A 399 2.26 1.29 12.00
N ARG A 400 3.14 1.22 10.98
CA ARG A 400 4.48 0.62 11.14
C ARG A 400 5.36 1.45 12.05
N ALA A 401 5.35 2.78 11.95
CA ALA A 401 6.14 3.66 12.82
C ALA A 401 5.60 3.72 14.26
N ARG A 402 4.33 3.32 14.48
CA ARG A 402 3.75 3.16 15.82
C ARG A 402 4.18 1.86 16.51
N TYR A 403 4.52 0.82 15.73
CA TYR A 403 5.05 -0.45 16.25
C TYR A 403 6.49 -0.30 16.71
#